data_AF-A0A1C6NEF4-F1
#
_entry.id   AF-A0A1C6NEF4-F1
#
_cell.length_a   1.000
_cell.length_b   1.000
_cell.length_c   1.000
_cell.angle_alpha   90.00
_cell.angle_beta   90.00
_cell.angle_gamma   90.00
#
_symmetry.space_group_name_H-M   'P 1'
#
loop_
_entity.id
_entity.type
_entity.pdbx_description
1 polymer ?
#
loop_
_entity_poly.entity_id
_entity_poly.type
_entity_poly.pdbx_seq_one_letter_code
_entity_poly.pdbx_strand_id
1 'polypeptide(L)'
;MHATNVISARDFDFQLQGRQASLDDVLPGFQTSDRIGVVVNRPCGAMGVSSLLMAATTRFYDAHRLQLGNEPDKLRIYPDYFIFHVGNCQGSHAQLDVWPPHKEVIVDDDAEQILEAINDRGITRLLVEDKPLSSAVLLRETLASARSRIVSVLAYSPVGRMPQGDVCCAHGPNAEAYVQKMLGDSGALLQLPEHEYADLLQARERLASGGRVVEQYRRLALHSAFGMLTSNQELSLQTRHYIAVSNKHAAVVLDFD
;
A
#
# COMPACT_ATOMS: atom_id res chain seq x y z
N MET A 1 -15.88 5.45 -16.22
CA MET A 1 -16.62 4.63 -15.23
C MET A 1 -15.96 4.86 -13.87
N HIS A 2 -16.52 5.72 -13.02
CA HIS A 2 -15.93 6.02 -11.71
C HIS A 2 -16.34 4.95 -10.69
N ALA A 3 -15.39 4.50 -9.86
CA ALA A 3 -15.62 3.46 -8.86
C ALA A 3 -16.75 3.84 -7.88
N THR A 4 -16.96 5.14 -7.65
CA THR A 4 -18.01 5.74 -6.82
C THR A 4 -19.43 5.23 -7.06
N ASN A 5 -19.72 4.77 -8.29
CA ASN A 5 -21.06 4.32 -8.71
C ASN A 5 -21.14 2.80 -8.99
N VAL A 6 -20.03 2.08 -8.92
CA VAL A 6 -19.93 0.67 -9.37
C VAL A 6 -19.62 -0.28 -8.21
N ILE A 7 -18.95 0.21 -7.17
CA ILE A 7 -18.49 -0.60 -6.05
C ILE A 7 -19.05 -0.05 -4.74
N SER A 8 -19.43 -0.95 -3.84
CA SER A 8 -20.01 -0.69 -2.53
C SER A 8 -19.34 -1.58 -1.46
N ALA A 9 -19.57 -1.29 -0.18
CA ALA A 9 -19.02 -2.09 0.91
C ALA A 9 -19.40 -3.59 0.82
N ARG A 10 -20.51 -3.92 0.14
CA ARG A 10 -20.97 -5.31 -0.07
C ARG A 10 -20.13 -6.09 -1.09
N ASP A 11 -19.31 -5.37 -1.86
CA ASP A 11 -18.39 -6.00 -2.81
C ASP A 11 -17.15 -6.54 -2.10
N PHE A 12 -17.00 -6.36 -0.78
CA PHE A 12 -15.86 -6.81 0.02
C PHE A 12 -16.29 -7.65 1.22
N ASP A 13 -15.55 -8.72 1.48
CA ASP A 13 -15.69 -9.56 2.66
C ASP A 13 -14.34 -9.63 3.39
N PHE A 14 -14.38 -9.68 4.71
CA PHE A 14 -13.19 -9.74 5.55
C PHE A 14 -13.22 -10.96 6.44
N GLN A 15 -12.04 -11.54 6.66
CA GLN A 15 -11.82 -12.49 7.74
C GLN A 15 -10.59 -12.10 8.54
N LEU A 16 -10.69 -12.30 9.85
CA LEU A 16 -9.59 -12.15 10.80
C LEU A 16 -9.43 -13.47 11.54
N GLN A 17 -8.27 -14.11 11.41
CA GLN A 17 -7.98 -15.43 11.98
C GLN A 17 -9.06 -16.48 11.60
N GLY A 18 -9.50 -16.44 10.34
CA GLY A 18 -10.53 -17.34 9.80
C GLY A 18 -11.97 -17.05 10.27
N ARG A 19 -12.19 -15.99 11.05
CA ARG A 19 -13.54 -15.57 11.48
C ARG A 19 -14.01 -14.39 10.65
N GLN A 20 -15.31 -14.33 10.37
CA GLN A 20 -15.91 -13.17 9.71
C GLN A 20 -15.56 -11.88 10.47
N ALA A 21 -15.16 -10.86 9.72
CA ALA A 21 -14.68 -9.59 10.22
C ALA A 21 -15.19 -8.43 9.36
N SER A 22 -14.81 -7.22 9.74
CA SER A 22 -15.07 -5.97 9.04
C SER A 22 -13.77 -5.25 8.68
N LEU A 23 -13.87 -4.18 7.88
CA LEU A 23 -12.74 -3.30 7.61
C LEU A 23 -12.21 -2.64 8.90
N ASP A 24 -13.06 -2.41 9.90
CA ASP A 24 -12.65 -1.86 11.20
C ASP A 24 -11.86 -2.86 12.04
N ASP A 25 -12.14 -4.16 11.92
CA ASP A 25 -11.34 -5.19 12.58
C ASP A 25 -9.93 -5.30 11.97
N VAL A 26 -9.82 -5.06 10.66
CA VAL A 26 -8.55 -5.07 9.91
C VAL A 26 -7.76 -3.77 10.13
N LEU A 27 -8.43 -2.62 10.09
CA LEU A 27 -7.87 -1.29 10.32
C LEU A 27 -8.60 -0.62 11.50
N PRO A 28 -8.25 -0.94 12.75
CA PRO A 28 -8.91 -0.40 13.94
C PRO A 28 -8.99 1.12 13.94
N GLY A 29 -10.19 1.63 14.25
CA GLY A 29 -10.48 3.05 14.38
C GLY A 29 -10.36 3.85 13.08
N PHE A 30 -10.32 3.21 11.92
CA PHE A 30 -10.08 3.91 10.66
C PHE A 30 -11.18 4.90 10.30
N GLN A 31 -10.76 6.12 9.96
CA GLN A 31 -11.60 7.25 9.59
C GLN A 31 -11.35 7.65 8.13
N THR A 32 -12.23 8.46 7.57
CA THR A 32 -12.08 8.99 6.20
C THR A 32 -10.88 9.95 6.06
N SER A 33 -10.36 10.46 7.17
CA SER A 33 -9.14 11.27 7.23
C SER A 33 -7.85 10.46 7.36
N ASP A 34 -7.96 9.13 7.55
CA ASP A 34 -6.78 8.27 7.60
C ASP A 34 -6.11 8.17 6.24
N ARG A 35 -4.79 8.01 6.29
CA ARG A 35 -3.92 8.02 5.12
C ARG A 35 -3.25 6.66 4.99
N ILE A 36 -3.44 6.02 3.85
CA ILE A 36 -2.86 4.72 3.55
C ILE A 36 -1.58 4.92 2.75
N GLY A 37 -0.49 4.27 3.17
CA GLY A 37 0.74 4.20 2.43
C GLY A 37 1.06 2.76 2.07
N VAL A 38 1.39 2.49 0.81
CA VAL A 38 1.81 1.17 0.33
C VAL A 38 3.23 1.26 -0.20
N VAL A 39 4.16 0.49 0.35
CA VAL A 39 5.54 0.42 -0.13
C VAL A 39 5.69 -0.71 -1.15
N VAL A 40 5.99 -0.37 -2.39
CA VAL A 40 6.08 -1.30 -3.53
C VAL A 40 7.52 -1.39 -4.00
N ASN A 41 8.05 -2.62 -4.05
CA ASN A 41 9.45 -2.90 -4.36
C ASN A 41 9.61 -3.60 -5.72
N ARG A 42 8.50 -3.95 -6.39
CA ARG A 42 8.53 -4.68 -7.66
C ARG A 42 7.40 -4.28 -8.60
N PRO A 43 7.56 -4.53 -9.91
CA PRO A 43 6.53 -4.25 -10.90
C PRO A 43 5.17 -4.82 -10.52
N CYS A 44 4.15 -3.98 -10.60
CA CYS A 44 2.75 -4.29 -10.27
C CYS A 44 2.53 -4.81 -8.84
N GLY A 45 3.48 -4.58 -7.92
CA GLY A 45 3.44 -5.20 -6.60
C GLY A 45 2.21 -4.82 -5.76
N ALA A 46 1.62 -3.64 -5.97
CA ALA A 46 0.41 -3.25 -5.24
C ALA A 46 -0.85 -4.02 -5.66
N MET A 47 -0.78 -4.88 -6.69
CA MET A 47 -1.84 -5.84 -6.99
C MET A 47 -2.25 -6.63 -5.74
N GLY A 48 -1.26 -7.01 -4.91
CA GLY A 48 -1.47 -7.78 -3.69
C GLY A 48 -2.24 -7.07 -2.59
N VAL A 49 -2.52 -5.76 -2.73
CA VAL A 49 -3.29 -4.96 -1.76
C VAL A 49 -4.55 -4.34 -2.36
N SER A 50 -4.90 -4.72 -3.58
CA SER A 50 -5.99 -4.10 -4.32
C SER A 50 -7.34 -4.23 -3.60
N SER A 51 -7.60 -5.37 -2.95
CA SER A 51 -8.86 -5.61 -2.23
C SER A 51 -9.01 -4.63 -1.07
N LEU A 52 -7.97 -4.51 -0.23
CA LEU A 52 -8.01 -3.66 0.94
C LEU A 52 -8.01 -2.17 0.58
N LEU A 53 -7.22 -1.76 -0.42
CA LEU A 53 -7.24 -0.39 -0.94
C LEU A 53 -8.62 -0.01 -1.45
N MET A 54 -9.21 -0.83 -2.33
CA MET A 54 -10.51 -0.53 -2.91
C MET A 54 -11.64 -0.54 -1.87
N ALA A 55 -11.56 -1.42 -0.86
CA ALA A 55 -12.52 -1.41 0.25
C ALA A 55 -12.41 -0.12 1.08
N ALA A 56 -11.19 0.34 1.37
CA ALA A 56 -10.96 1.60 2.05
C ALA A 56 -11.40 2.81 1.20
N THR A 57 -11.16 2.79 -0.11
CA THR A 57 -11.63 3.79 -1.06
C THR A 57 -13.16 3.85 -1.06
N THR A 58 -13.80 2.69 -1.04
CA THR A 58 -15.26 2.58 -0.99
C THR A 58 -15.83 3.21 0.27
N ARG A 59 -15.24 2.92 1.43
CA ARG A 59 -15.63 3.59 2.69
C ARG A 59 -15.47 5.11 2.61
N PHE A 60 -14.38 5.58 2.02
CA PHE A 60 -14.17 7.02 1.83
C PHE A 60 -15.29 7.65 0.99
N TYR A 61 -15.63 7.04 -0.14
CA TYR A 61 -16.70 7.56 -1.00
C TYR A 61 -18.09 7.40 -0.39
N ASP A 62 -18.34 6.34 0.38
CA ASP A 62 -19.61 6.15 1.10
C ASP A 62 -19.89 7.36 2.01
N ALA A 63 -18.88 7.88 2.70
CA ALA A 63 -19.01 9.04 3.56
C ALA A 63 -19.21 10.38 2.82
N HIS A 64 -18.78 10.46 1.55
CA HIS A 64 -18.83 11.70 0.77
C HIS A 64 -19.87 11.67 -0.37
N ARG A 65 -20.57 10.54 -0.59
CA ARG A 65 -21.32 10.27 -1.82
C ARG A 65 -22.28 11.38 -2.26
N LEU A 66 -22.95 12.03 -1.30
CA LEU A 66 -23.90 13.12 -1.59
C LEU A 66 -23.23 14.41 -2.11
N GLN A 67 -21.95 14.59 -1.79
CA GLN A 67 -21.13 15.75 -2.16
C GLN A 67 -20.36 15.53 -3.46
N LEU A 68 -20.17 14.27 -3.89
CA LEU A 68 -19.41 13.92 -5.08
C LEU A 68 -20.22 14.17 -6.36
N GLY A 69 -19.52 14.50 -7.44
CA GLY A 69 -20.12 14.71 -8.76
C GLY A 69 -19.21 15.48 -9.71
N ASN A 70 -19.70 15.66 -10.95
CA ASN A 70 -18.98 16.41 -11.98
C ASN A 70 -19.51 17.85 -12.16
N GLU A 71 -20.61 18.18 -11.49
CA GLU A 71 -21.22 19.51 -11.53
C GLU A 71 -20.38 20.55 -10.78
N PRO A 72 -20.46 21.85 -11.11
CA PRO A 72 -19.62 22.89 -10.50
C PRO A 72 -19.72 23.02 -8.97
N ASP A 73 -20.83 22.61 -8.37
CA ASP A 73 -21.08 22.63 -6.92
C ASP A 73 -20.66 21.33 -6.21
N LYS A 74 -20.11 20.35 -6.94
CA LYS A 74 -19.73 19.03 -6.42
C LYS A 74 -18.22 18.87 -6.23
N LEU A 75 -17.87 18.03 -5.26
CA LEU A 75 -16.48 17.72 -4.94
C LEU A 75 -15.92 16.66 -5.90
N ARG A 76 -14.68 16.89 -6.33
CA ARG A 76 -13.82 15.94 -7.05
C ARG A 76 -12.62 15.58 -6.19
N ILE A 77 -12.89 14.81 -5.15
CA ILE A 77 -11.92 14.43 -4.12
C ILE A 77 -11.62 12.94 -4.20
N TYR A 78 -10.41 12.59 -3.80
CA TYR A 78 -9.89 11.23 -3.74
C TYR A 78 -9.29 11.00 -2.37
N PRO A 79 -9.36 9.78 -1.82
CA PRO A 79 -8.75 9.48 -0.52
C PRO A 79 -7.24 9.73 -0.56
N ASP A 80 -6.66 10.15 0.56
CA ASP A 80 -5.21 10.39 0.68
C ASP A 80 -4.44 9.07 0.86
N TYR A 81 -4.46 8.25 -0.20
CA TYR A 81 -3.74 6.99 -0.30
C TYR A 81 -2.58 7.14 -1.26
N PHE A 82 -1.42 6.62 -0.88
CA PHE A 82 -0.14 6.84 -1.55
C PHE A 82 0.55 5.51 -1.83
N ILE A 83 1.22 5.44 -2.98
CA ILE A 83 2.10 4.34 -3.34
C ILE A 83 3.54 4.86 -3.35
N PHE A 84 4.39 4.22 -2.56
CA PHE A 84 5.82 4.50 -2.46
C PHE A 84 6.56 3.47 -3.32
N HIS A 85 6.95 3.89 -4.51
CA HIS A 85 7.70 3.10 -5.47
C HIS A 85 9.18 3.16 -5.11
N VAL A 86 9.72 2.04 -4.67
CA VAL A 86 11.12 1.96 -4.25
C VAL A 86 12.01 1.83 -5.49
N GLY A 87 12.99 2.73 -5.60
CA GLY A 87 14.02 2.80 -6.64
C GLY A 87 13.54 3.31 -8.01
N ASN A 88 12.42 2.82 -8.51
CA ASN A 88 11.85 3.17 -9.81
C ASN A 88 10.33 3.09 -9.77
N CYS A 89 9.64 3.69 -10.75
CA CYS A 89 8.21 3.48 -10.95
C CYS A 89 7.90 1.98 -11.10
N GLN A 90 6.94 1.48 -10.31
CA GLN A 90 6.52 0.08 -10.26
C GLN A 90 5.12 -0.15 -10.84
N GLY A 91 4.50 0.86 -11.46
CA GLY A 91 3.19 0.76 -12.09
C GLY A 91 2.32 2.01 -11.88
N SER A 92 1.09 1.94 -12.35
CA SER A 92 0.07 2.98 -12.21
C SER A 92 -1.15 2.43 -11.51
N HIS A 93 -1.54 3.05 -10.39
CA HIS A 93 -2.63 2.62 -9.52
C HIS A 93 -3.84 3.56 -9.60
N ALA A 94 -3.90 4.39 -10.64
CA ALA A 94 -5.03 5.30 -10.89
C ALA A 94 -6.38 4.57 -10.95
N GLN A 95 -6.41 3.33 -11.47
CA GLN A 95 -7.62 2.51 -11.52
C GLN A 95 -8.10 2.04 -10.13
N LEU A 96 -7.25 2.15 -9.09
CA LEU A 96 -7.59 1.87 -7.70
C LEU A 96 -7.90 3.16 -6.90
N ASP A 97 -8.07 4.29 -7.60
CA ASP A 97 -8.27 5.64 -7.06
C ASP A 97 -7.10 6.19 -6.22
N VAL A 98 -5.89 5.70 -6.48
CA VAL A 98 -4.66 6.42 -6.12
C VAL A 98 -4.47 7.55 -7.12
N TRP A 99 -5.11 8.68 -6.84
CA TRP A 99 -5.14 9.83 -7.74
C TRP A 99 -5.25 11.14 -6.95
N PRO A 100 -4.64 12.25 -7.40
CA PRO A 100 -3.93 12.50 -8.68
C PRO A 100 -2.49 11.94 -8.75
N PRO A 101 -1.77 12.08 -9.89
CA PRO A 101 -0.47 11.42 -10.11
C PRO A 101 0.60 11.68 -9.04
N HIS A 102 0.54 12.79 -8.31
CA HIS A 102 1.48 13.07 -7.22
C HIS A 102 1.33 12.13 -6.00
N LYS A 103 0.32 11.25 -5.99
CA LYS A 103 0.17 10.18 -5.00
C LYS A 103 0.97 8.92 -5.32
N GLU A 104 1.51 8.84 -6.53
CA GLU A 104 2.55 7.88 -6.92
C GLU A 104 3.91 8.52 -6.62
N VAL A 105 4.64 7.97 -5.66
CA VAL A 105 5.85 8.59 -5.07
C VAL A 105 7.04 7.70 -5.35
N ILE A 106 7.96 8.15 -6.18
CA ILE A 106 9.23 7.44 -6.39
C ILE A 106 10.21 7.89 -5.30
N VAL A 107 10.82 6.94 -4.62
CA VAL A 107 11.79 7.16 -3.55
C VAL A 107 13.05 6.35 -3.80
N ASP A 108 14.18 6.83 -3.31
CA ASP A 108 15.43 6.06 -3.34
C ASP A 108 15.24 4.72 -2.60
N ASP A 109 15.99 3.69 -3.02
CA ASP A 109 16.03 2.40 -2.36
C ASP A 109 16.88 2.45 -1.07
N ASP A 110 16.38 3.20 -0.10
CA ASP A 110 17.00 3.48 1.20
C ASP A 110 15.90 3.61 2.26
N ALA A 111 16.05 2.88 3.37
CA ALA A 111 15.08 2.85 4.47
C ALA A 111 14.74 4.24 5.02
N GLU A 112 15.73 5.14 5.15
CA GLU A 112 15.49 6.50 5.65
C GLU A 112 14.68 7.32 4.65
N GLN A 113 15.01 7.25 3.36
CA GLN A 113 14.31 8.00 2.31
C GLN A 113 12.86 7.51 2.13
N ILE A 114 12.65 6.20 2.22
CA ILE A 114 11.31 5.61 2.20
C ILE A 114 10.51 6.11 3.43
N LEU A 115 11.11 6.07 4.63
CA LEU A 115 10.41 6.47 5.86
C LEU A 115 10.16 8.00 5.93
N GLU A 116 11.06 8.81 5.41
CA GLU A 116 10.88 10.26 5.24
C GLU A 116 9.65 10.53 4.37
N ALA A 117 9.57 9.93 3.19
CA ALA A 117 8.44 10.13 2.29
C ALA A 117 7.09 9.71 2.91
N ILE A 118 7.11 8.63 3.70
CA ILE A 118 5.96 8.15 4.50
C ILE A 118 5.55 9.21 5.53
N ASN A 119 6.52 9.79 6.26
CA ASN A 119 6.26 10.82 7.25
C ASN A 119 5.72 12.12 6.62
N ASP A 120 6.31 12.57 5.51
CA ASP A 120 5.92 13.79 4.79
C ASP A 120 4.47 13.75 4.30
N ARG A 121 3.97 12.56 3.98
CA ARG A 121 2.57 12.35 3.57
C ARG A 121 1.62 12.08 4.73
N GLY A 122 2.16 11.98 5.94
CA GLY A 122 1.39 11.79 7.16
C GLY A 122 0.68 10.44 7.22
N ILE A 123 1.29 9.38 6.69
CA ILE A 123 0.67 8.04 6.65
C ILE A 123 0.28 7.57 8.06
N THR A 124 -0.95 7.07 8.20
CA THR A 124 -1.48 6.53 9.46
C THR A 124 -1.71 5.03 9.39
N ARG A 125 -1.77 4.45 8.19
CA ARG A 125 -1.95 3.01 7.93
C ARG A 125 -0.91 2.57 6.90
N LEU A 126 0.01 1.72 7.28
CA LEU A 126 1.14 1.32 6.43
C LEU A 126 0.97 -0.11 5.93
N LEU A 127 1.21 -0.32 4.64
CA LEU A 127 1.30 -1.63 4.01
C LEU A 127 2.70 -1.79 3.42
N VAL A 128 3.38 -2.88 3.76
CA VAL A 128 4.72 -3.21 3.26
C VAL A 128 4.74 -4.58 2.62
N GLU A 129 5.52 -4.76 1.56
CA GLU A 129 5.76 -6.11 1.01
C GLU A 129 6.40 -7.00 2.07
N ASP A 130 5.89 -8.21 2.21
CA ASP A 130 6.45 -9.25 3.07
C ASP A 130 7.78 -9.71 2.48
N LYS A 131 8.84 -9.49 3.24
CA LYS A 131 10.21 -9.87 2.90
C LYS A 131 11.01 -10.10 4.19
N PRO A 132 12.17 -10.78 4.11
CA PRO A 132 13.05 -10.91 5.25
C PRO A 132 13.38 -9.55 5.86
N LEU A 133 13.49 -9.51 7.19
CA LEU A 133 13.91 -8.30 7.88
C LEU A 133 15.37 -7.99 7.52
N SER A 134 15.64 -6.73 7.19
CA SER A 134 16.98 -6.21 6.96
C SER A 134 17.28 -5.10 7.96
N SER A 135 18.55 -4.94 8.32
CA SER A 135 19.00 -3.82 9.14
C SER A 135 18.63 -2.49 8.46
N ALA A 136 18.17 -1.53 9.24
CA ALA A 136 17.76 -0.21 8.76
C ALA A 136 18.49 0.89 9.54
N VAL A 137 19.13 1.82 8.82
CA VAL A 137 19.73 3.01 9.40
C VAL A 137 18.75 4.16 9.24
N LEU A 138 18.23 4.68 10.35
CA LEU A 138 17.19 5.71 10.35
C LEU A 138 17.58 6.88 11.25
N LEU A 139 17.16 8.09 10.90
CA LEU A 139 17.24 9.22 11.81
C LEU A 139 16.26 9.05 12.97
N ARG A 140 16.66 9.48 14.16
CA ARG A 140 15.85 9.36 15.39
C ARG A 140 14.53 10.10 15.27
N GLU A 141 14.56 11.28 14.66
CA GLU A 141 13.40 12.15 14.45
C GLU A 141 12.42 11.52 13.46
N THR A 142 12.93 10.98 12.35
CA THR A 142 12.15 10.26 11.34
C THR A 142 11.46 9.03 11.96
N LEU A 143 12.21 8.25 12.73
CA LEU A 143 11.69 7.09 13.48
C LEU A 143 10.64 7.50 14.53
N ALA A 144 10.88 8.56 15.28
CA ALA A 144 9.96 9.04 16.31
C ALA A 144 8.65 9.57 15.71
N SER A 145 8.73 10.32 14.61
CA SER A 145 7.56 10.79 13.86
C SER A 145 6.69 9.61 13.42
N ALA A 146 7.29 8.60 12.80
CA ALA A 146 6.58 7.41 12.34
C ALA A 146 5.88 6.66 13.48
N ARG A 147 6.59 6.46 14.61
CA ARG A 147 6.04 5.83 15.83
C ARG A 147 4.86 6.59 16.44
N SER A 148 4.87 7.92 16.35
CA SER A 148 3.81 8.75 16.89
C SER A 148 2.53 8.75 16.05
N ARG A 149 2.65 8.43 14.75
CA ARG A 149 1.59 8.64 13.76
C ARG A 149 0.98 7.36 13.21
N ILE A 150 1.80 6.35 12.92
CA ILE A 150 1.33 5.11 12.29
C ILE A 150 0.59 4.28 13.32
N VAL A 151 -0.69 4.02 13.05
CA VAL A 151 -1.61 3.32 13.96
C VAL A 151 -1.60 1.81 13.70
N SER A 152 -1.57 1.39 12.44
CA SER A 152 -1.53 -0.03 12.10
C SER A 152 -0.64 -0.31 10.90
N VAL A 153 -0.08 -1.52 10.88
CA VAL A 153 0.76 -2.01 9.80
C VAL A 153 0.32 -3.40 9.38
N LEU A 154 0.27 -3.62 8.06
CA LEU A 154 0.06 -4.93 7.46
C LEU A 154 1.24 -5.26 6.52
N ALA A 155 1.75 -6.48 6.61
CA ALA A 155 2.57 -7.05 5.57
C ALA A 155 1.66 -7.68 4.49
N TYR A 156 2.04 -7.57 3.22
CA TYR A 156 1.30 -8.16 2.11
C TYR A 156 2.23 -8.90 1.13
N SER A 157 1.68 -9.85 0.40
CA SER A 157 2.40 -10.49 -0.70
C SER A 157 2.04 -9.80 -2.01
N PRO A 158 2.99 -9.46 -2.89
CA PRO A 158 2.71 -8.86 -4.20
C PRO A 158 1.76 -9.66 -5.07
N VAL A 159 1.75 -10.99 -4.89
CA VAL A 159 0.84 -11.92 -5.58
C VAL A 159 -0.42 -12.22 -4.77
N GLY A 160 -0.68 -11.47 -3.69
CA GLY A 160 -1.89 -11.54 -2.85
C GLY A 160 -2.01 -12.76 -1.95
N ARG A 161 -1.10 -13.74 -2.00
CA ARG A 161 -1.14 -14.95 -1.16
C ARG A 161 -0.07 -14.92 -0.08
N MET A 162 -0.48 -15.14 1.17
CA MET A 162 0.38 -15.12 2.34
C MET A 162 0.01 -16.28 3.27
N PRO A 163 0.76 -17.40 3.24
CA PRO A 163 0.43 -18.59 4.06
C PRO A 163 0.35 -18.33 5.56
N GLN A 164 1.09 -17.34 6.08
CA GLN A 164 1.07 -16.94 7.49
C GLN A 164 0.19 -15.70 7.74
N GLY A 165 -0.68 -15.35 6.78
CA GLY A 165 -1.60 -14.23 6.89
C GLY A 165 -2.70 -14.51 7.91
N ASP A 166 -2.98 -13.53 8.76
CA ASP A 166 -4.08 -13.57 9.72
C ASP A 166 -5.29 -12.72 9.27
N VAL A 167 -5.16 -11.99 8.16
CA VAL A 167 -6.23 -11.21 7.54
C VAL A 167 -6.49 -11.74 6.14
N CYS A 168 -7.76 -11.91 5.78
CA CYS A 168 -8.19 -12.09 4.40
C CYS A 168 -9.13 -10.94 3.99
N CYS A 169 -8.93 -10.39 2.79
CA CYS A 169 -9.89 -9.51 2.15
C CYS A 169 -10.27 -10.12 0.80
N ALA A 170 -11.57 -10.33 0.59
CA ALA A 170 -12.08 -10.87 -0.66
C ALA A 170 -12.93 -9.83 -1.38
N HIS A 171 -12.80 -9.70 -2.69
CA HIS A 171 -13.65 -8.81 -3.49
C HIS A 171 -14.33 -9.51 -4.67
N GLY A 172 -15.44 -8.93 -5.13
CA GLY A 172 -16.23 -9.42 -6.25
C GLY A 172 -15.75 -8.95 -7.63
N PRO A 173 -16.37 -9.42 -8.72
CA PRO A 173 -15.93 -9.18 -10.10
C PRO A 173 -15.90 -7.71 -10.51
N ASN A 174 -16.76 -6.87 -9.92
CA ASN A 174 -16.78 -5.43 -10.20
C ASN A 174 -15.48 -4.74 -9.77
N ALA A 175 -14.97 -5.08 -8.59
CA ALA A 175 -13.69 -4.57 -8.11
C ALA A 175 -12.53 -5.18 -8.91
N GLU A 176 -12.60 -6.48 -9.22
CA GLU A 176 -11.55 -7.16 -10.00
C GLU A 176 -11.36 -6.53 -11.39
N ALA A 177 -12.42 -6.05 -12.03
CA ALA A 177 -12.33 -5.36 -13.32
C ALA A 177 -11.44 -4.10 -13.28
N TYR A 178 -11.34 -3.41 -12.14
CA TYR A 178 -10.41 -2.29 -11.97
C TYR A 178 -8.97 -2.77 -11.77
N VAL A 179 -8.78 -3.89 -11.07
CA VAL A 179 -7.45 -4.48 -10.88
C VAL A 179 -6.87 -4.99 -12.20
N GLN A 180 -7.71 -5.61 -13.04
CA GLN A 180 -7.29 -6.03 -14.37
C GLN A 180 -6.89 -4.84 -15.27
N LYS A 181 -7.59 -3.71 -15.17
CA LYS A 181 -7.19 -2.47 -15.85
C LYS A 181 -5.88 -1.91 -15.29
N MET A 182 -5.72 -1.92 -13.96
CA MET A 182 -4.49 -1.50 -13.29
C MET A 182 -3.29 -2.31 -13.80
N LEU A 183 -3.43 -3.63 -13.92
CA LEU A 183 -2.40 -4.51 -14.45
C LEU A 183 -2.08 -4.21 -15.91
N GLY A 184 -3.10 -4.01 -16.76
CA GLY A 184 -2.91 -3.65 -18.16
C GLY A 184 -2.20 -2.31 -18.35
N ASP A 185 -2.66 -1.27 -17.64
CA ASP A 185 -2.07 0.07 -17.68
C ASP A 185 -0.61 0.04 -17.18
N SER A 186 -0.35 -0.70 -16.09
CA SER A 186 0.99 -0.85 -15.50
C SER A 186 1.93 -1.66 -16.39
N GLY A 187 1.46 -2.78 -16.95
CA GLY A 187 2.26 -3.60 -17.86
C GLY A 187 2.71 -2.82 -19.10
N ALA A 188 1.80 -2.02 -19.66
CA ALA A 188 2.12 -1.12 -20.78
C ALA A 188 3.10 -0.01 -20.37
N LEU A 189 2.86 0.64 -19.22
CA LEU A 189 3.73 1.71 -18.70
C LEU A 189 5.16 1.22 -18.48
N LEU A 190 5.31 0.04 -17.89
CA LEU A 190 6.61 -0.55 -17.54
C LEU A 190 7.26 -1.30 -18.70
N GLN A 191 6.55 -1.49 -19.82
CA GLN A 191 7.00 -2.27 -20.96
C GLN A 191 7.44 -3.69 -20.55
N LEU A 192 6.64 -4.34 -19.71
CA LEU A 192 6.99 -5.66 -19.18
C LEU A 192 7.14 -6.68 -20.32
N PRO A 193 8.13 -7.58 -20.25
CA PRO A 193 8.19 -8.73 -21.14
C PRO A 193 6.90 -9.55 -21.07
N GLU A 194 6.47 -10.11 -22.20
CA GLU A 194 5.21 -10.86 -22.31
C GLU A 194 5.10 -11.99 -21.26
N HIS A 195 6.20 -12.69 -21.00
CA HIS A 195 6.24 -13.76 -20.01
C HIS A 195 6.06 -13.25 -18.57
N GLU A 196 6.69 -12.13 -18.19
CA GLU A 196 6.52 -11.53 -16.86
C GLU A 196 5.09 -11.03 -16.66
N TYR A 197 4.52 -10.41 -17.69
CA TYR A 197 3.13 -9.97 -17.65
C TYR A 197 2.16 -11.16 -17.54
N ALA A 198 2.38 -12.23 -18.30
CA ALA A 198 1.59 -13.45 -18.22
C ALA A 198 1.68 -14.13 -16.83
N ASP A 199 2.86 -14.12 -16.21
CA ASP A 199 3.07 -14.65 -14.86
C ASP A 199 2.26 -13.86 -13.81
N LEU A 200 2.20 -12.52 -13.94
CA LEU A 200 1.38 -11.66 -13.08
C LEU A 200 -0.11 -11.98 -13.22
N LEU A 201 -0.60 -12.11 -14.46
CA LEU A 201 -2.00 -12.48 -14.72
C LEU A 201 -2.32 -13.87 -14.14
N GLN A 202 -1.45 -14.85 -14.36
CA GLN A 202 -1.64 -16.19 -13.82
C GLN A 202 -1.60 -16.20 -12.29
N ALA A 203 -0.73 -15.42 -11.67
CA ALA A 203 -0.69 -15.26 -10.23
C ALA A 203 -2.01 -14.66 -9.69
N ARG A 204 -2.57 -13.67 -10.39
CA ARG A 204 -3.86 -13.06 -10.05
C ARG A 204 -5.01 -14.05 -10.16
N GLU A 205 -5.09 -14.80 -11.25
CA GLU A 205 -6.13 -15.82 -11.47
C GLU A 205 -6.15 -16.89 -10.38
N ARG A 206 -4.97 -17.29 -9.86
CA ARG A 206 -4.86 -18.27 -8.77
C ARG A 206 -5.48 -17.79 -7.46
N LEU A 207 -5.73 -16.49 -7.27
CA LEU A 207 -6.42 -15.94 -6.10
C LEU A 207 -7.94 -16.10 -6.18
N ALA A 208 -8.48 -16.42 -7.35
CA ALA A 208 -9.92 -16.60 -7.53
C ALA A 208 -10.40 -17.87 -6.80
N SER A 209 -11.42 -17.72 -5.96
CA SER A 209 -12.11 -18.81 -5.28
C SER A 209 -13.58 -18.44 -5.08
N GLY A 210 -14.49 -19.32 -5.50
CA GLY A 210 -15.93 -19.10 -5.33
C GLY A 210 -16.48 -17.84 -6.01
N GLY A 211 -15.89 -17.42 -7.14
CA GLY A 211 -16.29 -16.21 -7.87
C GLY A 211 -15.80 -14.89 -7.25
N ARG A 212 -14.92 -14.97 -6.25
CA ARG A 212 -14.27 -13.82 -5.59
C ARG A 212 -12.76 -13.97 -5.68
N VAL A 213 -12.04 -12.86 -5.63
CA VAL A 213 -10.58 -12.86 -5.48
C VAL A 213 -10.24 -12.63 -4.02
N VAL A 214 -9.38 -13.46 -3.45
CA VAL A 214 -9.00 -13.39 -2.03
C VAL A 214 -7.53 -13.02 -1.88
N GLU A 215 -7.27 -11.89 -1.24
CA GLU A 215 -5.94 -11.46 -0.81
C GLU A 215 -5.74 -11.70 0.69
N GLN A 216 -4.49 -11.99 1.06
CA GLN A 216 -4.08 -12.27 2.44
C GLN A 216 -3.01 -11.31 2.92
N TYR A 217 -3.12 -10.93 4.19
CA TYR A 217 -2.20 -10.01 4.86
C TYR A 217 -1.86 -10.52 6.25
N ARG A 218 -0.77 -10.01 6.81
CA ARG A 218 -0.35 -10.30 8.18
C ARG A 218 -0.22 -9.01 8.96
N ARG A 219 -0.89 -8.93 10.11
CA ARG A 219 -0.67 -7.82 11.05
C ARG A 219 0.76 -7.83 11.55
N LEU A 220 1.37 -6.64 11.54
CA LEU A 220 2.77 -6.47 11.86
C LEU A 220 2.93 -5.45 12.98
N ALA A 221 3.90 -5.68 13.87
CA ALA A 221 4.38 -4.63 14.76
C ALA A 221 5.08 -3.55 13.92
N LEU A 222 4.85 -2.28 14.23
CA LEU A 222 5.45 -1.16 13.49
C LEU A 222 6.98 -1.26 13.43
N HIS A 223 7.63 -1.74 14.48
CA HIS A 223 9.08 -1.92 14.49
C HIS A 223 9.57 -2.82 13.36
N SER A 224 8.94 -3.98 13.16
CA SER A 224 9.31 -4.92 12.09
C SER A 224 9.07 -4.34 10.70
N ALA A 225 8.12 -3.40 10.54
CA ALA A 225 7.85 -2.75 9.26
C ALA A 225 9.07 -1.99 8.73
N PHE A 226 9.86 -1.40 9.64
CA PHE A 226 11.06 -0.64 9.27
C PHE A 226 12.12 -1.54 8.62
N GLY A 227 12.28 -2.77 9.11
CA GLY A 227 13.14 -3.78 8.50
C GLY A 227 12.59 -4.37 7.19
N MET A 228 11.35 -4.03 6.83
CA MET A 228 10.70 -4.43 5.58
C MET A 228 10.50 -3.25 4.61
N LEU A 229 11.14 -2.11 4.82
CA LEU A 229 11.06 -1.00 3.87
C LEU A 229 11.89 -1.29 2.62
N THR A 230 13.13 -1.72 2.79
CA THR A 230 14.07 -2.12 1.73
C THR A 230 14.92 -3.31 2.18
N SER A 231 15.45 -4.08 1.22
CA SER A 231 16.51 -5.05 1.46
C SER A 231 17.91 -4.45 1.26
N ASN A 232 17.99 -3.25 0.69
CA ASN A 232 19.23 -2.53 0.48
C ASN A 232 19.77 -1.98 1.80
N GLN A 233 21.05 -2.24 2.07
CA GLN A 233 21.76 -1.76 3.26
C GLN A 233 22.66 -0.56 2.95
N GLU A 234 22.79 -0.19 1.67
CA GLU A 234 23.54 0.98 1.26
C GLU A 234 22.72 2.25 1.48
N LEU A 235 23.33 3.24 2.14
CA LEU A 235 22.73 4.55 2.30
C LEU A 235 22.70 5.32 0.97
N SER A 236 21.65 6.08 0.73
CA SER A 236 21.61 7.04 -0.37
C SER A 236 22.57 8.22 -0.10
N LEU A 237 22.83 9.01 -1.15
CA LEU A 237 23.60 10.25 -0.99
C LEU A 237 22.89 11.23 -0.03
N GLN A 238 21.56 11.27 -0.08
CA GLN A 238 20.74 12.14 0.74
C GLN A 238 20.79 11.74 2.22
N THR A 239 20.66 10.44 2.54
CA THR A 239 20.77 9.95 3.92
C THR A 239 22.17 10.19 4.49
N ARG A 240 23.24 9.92 3.70
CA ARG A 240 24.61 10.26 4.12
C ARG A 240 24.77 11.75 4.40
N HIS A 241 24.18 12.60 3.56
CA HIS A 241 24.20 14.04 3.77
C HIS A 241 23.48 14.43 5.07
N TYR A 242 22.28 13.89 5.33
CA TYR A 242 21.56 14.14 6.57
C TYR A 242 22.34 13.75 7.81
N ILE A 243 22.97 12.56 7.81
CA ILE A 243 23.82 12.12 8.91
C ILE A 243 25.01 13.07 9.10
N ALA A 244 25.63 13.52 8.01
CA ALA A 244 26.80 14.40 8.06
C ALA A 244 26.49 15.80 8.60
N VAL A 245 25.31 16.36 8.30
CA VAL A 245 24.89 17.67 8.80
C VAL A 245 24.22 17.60 10.18
N SER A 246 23.85 16.41 10.63
CA SER A 246 23.26 16.16 11.94
C SER A 246 24.32 15.84 13.00
N ASN A 247 23.92 15.79 14.27
CA ASN A 247 24.82 15.37 15.35
C ASN A 247 25.26 13.90 15.17
N LYS A 248 26.45 13.53 15.67
CA LYS A 248 27.02 12.17 15.58
C LYS A 248 26.14 11.02 16.13
N HIS A 249 25.06 11.34 16.82
CA HIS A 249 24.10 10.39 17.39
C HIS A 249 22.70 10.48 16.75
N ALA A 250 22.56 11.17 15.62
CA ALA A 250 21.27 11.43 14.98
C ALA A 250 20.66 10.18 14.32
N ALA A 251 21.49 9.25 13.84
CA ALA A 251 21.02 7.98 13.29
C ALA A 251 21.04 6.85 14.32
N VAL A 252 20.12 5.92 14.16
CA VAL A 252 20.06 4.64 14.87
C VAL A 252 20.08 3.51 13.84
N VAL A 253 20.82 2.46 14.17
CA VAL A 253 20.76 1.19 13.45
C VAL A 253 19.70 0.34 14.13
N LEU A 254 18.71 -0.09 13.37
CA LEU A 254 17.73 -1.07 13.80
C LEU A 254 18.15 -2.43 13.23
N ASP A 255 18.61 -3.31 14.12
CA ASP A 255 18.86 -4.70 13.78
C ASP A 255 17.64 -5.55 14.17
N PHE A 256 17.41 -6.59 13.38
CA PHE A 256 16.24 -7.46 13.51
C PHE A 256 16.74 -8.90 13.62
N ASP A 257 16.50 -9.52 14.77
CA ASP A 257 16.79 -10.94 15.04
C ASP A 257 15.74 -11.87 14.42
#